data_AF-A0AAV1Q0A4-F1
#
_entry.id   AF-A0AAV1Q0A4-F1
#
_cell.length_a   1.000
_cell.length_b   1.000
_cell.length_c   1.000
_cell.angle_alpha   90.00
_cell.angle_beta   90.00
_cell.angle_gamma   90.00
#
_symmetry.space_group_name_H-M   'P 1'
#
loop_
_entity.id
_entity.type
_entity.pdbx_description
1 polymer ?
#
loop_
_entity_poly.entity_id
_entity_poly.type
_entity_poly.pdbx_seq_one_letter_code
_entity_poly.pdbx_strand_id
1 'polypeptide(L)'
;MTANDIEIQSDNQVVTMEVGDTSSICTITQFVGDNIDLNILSIYGNTPFHSMGLIKVISPAPPSADNRTTVAVNRVKLKALDKAKVLKAAEVKILPFINRKQTGINSITFLSITELSSSMTRDQPHFSPGDTLWAAGWMIKAKDPKFQHSNWNGWMKRIHVDDAKLSTQMNFLPVIEGDPNNQRTIFTTFKECMRLSGDKVTIVTFDLPIWLKAMDIMKQENLPVIPRLGGFHLLKSYLGSLGNIVADSGLLELIHLIYPGSTTASHILNGGCFDKAIRAHLLIDAAIYQHIMKHAFTEEELGEMMTFMENVANGKMGARHTAPIVTVFEERFEETYKRLAEGGRTPALWCSTITWLMSSRSLSKLNGLQTTMGTCPALLSGCWTSSQLRGIIDMPRVHGCIVS
;
A
#
# COMPACT_ATOMS: atom_id res chain seq x y z
N MET A 1 -26.68 -30.11 60.54
CA MET A 1 -25.66 -29.13 60.11
C MET A 1 -24.73 -29.84 59.14
N THR A 2 -24.35 -29.18 58.04
CA THR A 2 -23.56 -29.59 56.83
C THR A 2 -24.47 -29.77 55.60
N ALA A 3 -24.61 -28.74 54.77
CA ALA A 3 -23.72 -28.30 53.67
C ALA A 3 -24.00 -29.10 52.38
N ASN A 4 -24.66 -28.41 51.45
CA ASN A 4 -25.08 -28.88 50.12
C ASN A 4 -23.89 -29.16 49.21
N ASP A 5 -23.80 -30.38 48.68
CA ASP A 5 -23.07 -30.68 47.46
C ASP A 5 -24.00 -30.42 46.26
N ILE A 6 -23.63 -29.45 45.42
CA ILE A 6 -24.20 -29.28 44.09
C ILE A 6 -23.21 -29.89 43.11
N GLU A 7 -23.52 -31.09 42.61
CA GLU A 7 -22.89 -31.66 41.43
C GLU A 7 -23.19 -30.78 40.22
N ILE A 8 -22.15 -30.17 39.64
CA ILE A 8 -22.23 -29.54 38.32
C ILE A 8 -21.84 -30.63 37.30
N GLN A 9 -22.84 -31.22 36.66
CA GLN A 9 -22.68 -32.00 35.43
C GLN A 9 -22.10 -31.09 34.35
N SER A 10 -20.90 -31.41 33.87
CA SER A 10 -20.29 -30.77 32.70
C SER A 10 -20.73 -31.50 31.44
N ASP A 11 -21.74 -30.97 30.75
CA ASP A 11 -22.09 -31.33 29.38
C ASP A 11 -20.95 -30.92 28.43
N ASN A 12 -19.97 -31.81 28.27
CA ASN A 12 -18.92 -31.72 27.26
C ASN A 12 -19.46 -32.28 25.93
N GLN A 13 -20.41 -31.57 25.30
CA GLN A 13 -20.65 -31.76 23.87
C GLN A 13 -19.60 -30.97 23.08
N VAL A 14 -18.58 -31.70 22.60
CA VAL A 14 -17.69 -31.22 21.55
C VAL A 14 -18.54 -31.12 20.28
N VAL A 15 -18.96 -29.89 19.94
CA VAL A 15 -19.54 -29.61 18.63
C VAL A 15 -18.41 -29.60 17.61
N THR A 16 -18.17 -30.75 17.00
CA THR A 16 -17.45 -30.84 15.72
C THR A 16 -18.33 -30.20 14.65
N MET A 17 -17.97 -29.00 14.19
CA MET A 17 -18.46 -28.48 12.93
C MET A 17 -17.64 -29.13 11.81
N GLU A 18 -18.22 -30.16 11.19
CA GLU A 18 -17.88 -30.50 9.81
C GLU A 18 -18.27 -29.31 8.92
N VAL A 19 -17.28 -28.60 8.39
CA VAL A 19 -17.51 -27.67 7.27
C VAL A 19 -17.32 -28.49 6.02
N GLY A 20 -18.45 -28.92 5.45
CA GLY A 20 -18.51 -29.63 4.19
C GLY A 20 -17.87 -28.86 3.04
N ASP A 21 -17.39 -29.62 2.07
CA ASP A 21 -16.85 -29.17 0.79
C ASP A 21 -17.73 -28.07 0.16
N THR A 22 -17.22 -26.84 0.18
CA THR A 22 -17.74 -25.77 -0.66
C THR A 22 -16.66 -25.36 -1.64
N SER A 23 -16.86 -25.74 -2.90
CA SER A 23 -16.30 -25.19 -4.14
C SER A 23 -15.13 -24.21 -3.96
N SER A 24 -13.94 -24.67 -4.36
CA SER A 24 -12.64 -24.00 -4.30
C SER A 24 -12.66 -22.50 -4.66
N ILE A 25 -12.81 -21.64 -3.65
CA ILE A 25 -12.29 -20.27 -3.70
C ILE A 25 -10.77 -20.41 -3.64
N CYS A 26 -10.07 -19.99 -4.69
CA CYS A 26 -8.61 -20.12 -4.77
C CYS A 26 -7.91 -19.12 -3.84
N THR A 27 -7.94 -19.34 -2.52
CA THR A 27 -7.32 -18.44 -1.55
C THR A 27 -5.79 -18.49 -1.66
N ILE A 28 -5.15 -17.33 -1.78
CA ILE A 28 -3.68 -17.21 -1.75
C ILE A 28 -3.27 -16.99 -0.29
N THR A 29 -2.39 -17.87 0.21
CA THR A 29 -1.77 -17.74 1.53
C THR A 29 -0.31 -17.31 1.36
N GLN A 30 0.09 -16.26 2.06
CA GLN A 30 1.48 -15.81 2.13
C GLN A 30 1.85 -15.45 3.57
N PHE A 31 3.15 -15.40 3.85
CA PHE A 31 3.68 -15.05 5.15
C PHE A 31 4.56 -13.80 5.04
N VAL A 32 4.67 -13.05 6.12
CA VAL A 32 5.56 -11.89 6.24
C VAL A 32 6.38 -12.08 7.50
N GLY A 33 7.69 -12.22 7.34
CA GLY A 33 8.65 -12.26 8.43
C GLY A 33 9.39 -10.92 8.51
N ASP A 34 9.39 -10.31 9.69
CA ASP A 34 10.05 -9.02 9.91
C ASP A 34 10.59 -8.90 11.34
N ASN A 35 11.45 -7.92 11.61
CA ASN A 35 11.91 -7.67 12.97
C ASN A 35 10.80 -7.09 13.86
N ILE A 36 10.72 -7.59 15.09
CA ILE A 36 10.02 -6.95 16.20
C ILE A 36 11.09 -6.29 17.06
N ASP A 37 11.07 -4.96 17.08
CA ASP A 37 11.91 -4.14 17.94
C ASP A 37 11.05 -3.53 19.05
N LEU A 38 11.22 -4.01 20.28
CA LEU A 38 10.59 -3.44 21.45
C LEU A 38 11.65 -2.91 22.41
N ASN A 39 11.57 -1.62 22.74
CA ASN A 39 12.36 -1.05 23.82
C ASN A 39 11.77 -1.51 25.16
N ILE A 40 12.27 -2.63 25.67
CA ILE A 40 11.89 -3.09 27.00
C ILE A 40 12.77 -2.34 27.99
N LEU A 41 12.14 -1.54 28.84
CA LEU A 41 12.80 -0.95 30.00
C LEU A 41 13.16 -2.09 30.96
N SER A 42 14.40 -2.58 30.88
CA SER A 42 14.92 -3.54 31.85
C SER A 42 15.46 -2.79 33.07
N ILE A 43 15.50 -3.48 34.21
CA ILE A 43 16.13 -2.97 35.45
C ILE A 43 17.61 -2.59 35.28
N TYR A 44 18.28 -3.10 34.23
CA TYR A 44 19.70 -2.84 33.92
C TYR A 44 19.89 -1.79 32.80
N GLY A 45 18.81 -1.14 32.33
CA GLY A 45 18.83 -0.21 31.20
C GLY A 45 17.96 -0.67 30.03
N ASN A 46 17.95 0.10 28.95
CA ASN A 46 17.12 -0.20 27.77
C ASN A 46 17.69 -1.44 27.05
N THR A 47 17.02 -2.59 27.17
CA THR A 47 17.38 -3.80 26.40
C THR A 47 16.40 -3.90 25.25
N PRO A 48 16.84 -3.66 24.00
CA PRO A 48 15.96 -3.85 22.87
C PRO A 48 15.67 -5.34 22.73
N PHE A 49 14.40 -5.72 22.85
CA PHE A 49 13.92 -7.02 22.41
C PHE A 49 13.91 -7.00 20.89
N HIS A 50 14.76 -7.84 20.29
CA HIS A 50 14.94 -7.97 18.86
C HIS A 50 14.67 -9.42 18.48
N SER A 51 13.55 -9.67 17.81
CA SER A 51 13.11 -11.04 17.48
C SER A 51 12.32 -11.08 16.18
N MET A 52 12.16 -12.27 15.61
CA MET A 52 11.46 -12.45 14.34
C MET A 52 9.95 -12.52 14.57
N GLY A 53 9.25 -11.49 14.11
CA GLY A 53 7.80 -11.46 14.01
C GLY A 53 7.32 -12.16 12.75
N LEU A 54 6.16 -12.81 12.83
CA LEU A 54 5.59 -13.54 11.71
C LEU A 54 4.08 -13.28 11.61
N ILE A 55 3.63 -12.95 10.40
CA ILE A 55 2.21 -12.75 10.09
C ILE A 55 1.84 -13.64 8.92
N LYS A 56 0.69 -14.33 9.02
CA LYS A 56 0.05 -15.06 7.93
C LYS A 56 -1.04 -14.20 7.31
N VAL A 57 -0.95 -13.98 6.01
CA VAL A 57 -1.87 -13.17 5.22
C VAL A 57 -2.62 -14.11 4.26
N ILE A 58 -3.95 -14.12 4.37
CA ILE A 58 -4.82 -14.92 3.52
C ILE A 58 -5.66 -13.95 2.70
N SER A 59 -5.39 -13.90 1.40
CA SER A 59 -6.15 -13.10 0.45
C SER A 59 -7.14 -14.01 -0.29
N PRO A 60 -8.43 -13.68 -0.33
CA PRO A 60 -9.35 -14.36 -1.22
C PRO A 60 -8.88 -14.17 -2.68
N ALA A 61 -9.03 -15.20 -3.52
CA ALA A 61 -8.89 -15.00 -4.96
C ALA A 61 -9.87 -13.91 -5.42
N PRO A 62 -9.57 -13.21 -6.53
CA PRO A 62 -10.58 -12.41 -7.21
C PRO A 62 -11.83 -13.27 -7.40
N PRO A 63 -13.03 -12.75 -7.08
CA PRO A 63 -14.24 -13.54 -7.17
C PRO A 63 -14.46 -13.85 -8.66
N SER A 64 -14.70 -15.13 -8.97
CA SER A 64 -15.60 -15.42 -10.10
C SER A 64 -16.94 -14.76 -9.77
N ALA A 65 -17.61 -14.22 -10.78
CA ALA A 65 -18.80 -13.36 -10.69
C ALA A 65 -19.97 -14.03 -9.96
N ASP A 66 -19.90 -14.14 -8.64
CA ASP A 66 -20.99 -14.61 -7.82
C ASP A 66 -21.00 -13.90 -6.47
N ASN A 67 -22.12 -13.21 -6.22
CA ASN A 67 -22.36 -12.41 -5.04
C ASN A 67 -22.55 -13.34 -3.85
N ARG A 68 -21.54 -13.50 -2.98
CA ARG A 68 -21.75 -14.12 -1.68
C ARG A 68 -21.22 -13.31 -0.51
N THR A 69 -22.12 -13.28 0.47
CA THR A 69 -22.14 -12.68 1.80
C THR A 69 -20.78 -12.62 2.50
N THR A 70 -20.45 -11.40 2.92
CA THR A 70 -19.39 -11.10 3.88
C THR A 70 -19.68 -11.78 5.21
N VAL A 71 -18.88 -12.78 5.57
CA VAL A 71 -18.88 -13.33 6.94
C VAL A 71 -18.21 -12.29 7.85
N ALA A 72 -18.95 -11.80 8.84
CA ALA A 72 -18.41 -10.90 9.85
C ALA A 72 -17.31 -11.61 10.64
N VAL A 73 -16.09 -11.09 10.58
CA VAL A 73 -14.98 -11.57 11.42
C VAL A 73 -15.26 -11.10 12.85
N ASN A 74 -15.73 -12.02 13.70
CA ASN A 74 -15.90 -11.76 15.11
C ASN A 74 -14.54 -11.43 15.74
N ARG A 75 -14.36 -10.19 16.20
CA ARG A 75 -13.25 -9.86 17.10
C ARG A 75 -13.43 -10.68 18.37
N VAL A 76 -12.58 -11.70 18.55
CA VAL A 76 -12.52 -12.45 19.79
C VAL A 76 -12.08 -11.48 20.88
N LYS A 77 -13.01 -11.12 21.77
CA LYS A 77 -12.64 -10.53 23.06
C LYS A 77 -11.91 -11.62 23.82
N LEU A 78 -10.58 -11.53 23.89
CA LEU A 78 -9.77 -12.40 24.74
C LEU A 78 -10.21 -12.17 26.19
N LYS A 79 -11.12 -13.01 26.69
CA LYS A 79 -11.24 -13.25 28.13
C LYS A 79 -9.86 -13.72 28.58
N ALA A 80 -9.45 -13.31 29.79
CA ALA A 80 -8.14 -13.62 30.37
C ALA A 80 -7.83 -15.12 30.27
N LEU A 81 -7.24 -15.53 29.14
CA LEU A 81 -6.76 -16.87 28.92
C LEU A 81 -5.56 -17.03 29.85
N ASP A 82 -5.39 -18.24 30.35
CA ASP A 82 -4.30 -18.68 31.20
C ASP A 82 -2.96 -18.43 30.47
N LYS A 83 -2.39 -17.22 30.63
CA LYS A 83 -1.28 -16.70 29.82
C LYS A 83 -0.11 -17.68 29.78
N ALA A 84 0.12 -18.39 30.89
CA ALA A 84 1.18 -19.38 31.02
C ALA A 84 1.01 -20.61 30.11
N LYS A 85 -0.22 -21.07 29.84
CA LYS A 85 -0.49 -22.20 28.94
C LYS A 85 -0.37 -21.80 27.47
N VAL A 86 -0.79 -20.58 27.13
CA VAL A 86 -0.63 -20.02 25.78
C VAL A 86 0.85 -19.80 25.46
N LEU A 87 1.62 -19.26 26.40
CA LEU A 87 3.06 -19.03 26.23
C LEU A 87 3.83 -20.35 26.00
N LYS A 88 3.55 -21.41 26.78
CA LYS A 88 4.20 -22.72 26.57
C LYS A 88 3.85 -23.40 25.25
N ALA A 89 2.65 -23.19 24.71
CA ALA A 89 2.24 -23.75 23.43
C ALA A 89 2.68 -22.91 22.22
N ALA A 90 3.17 -21.68 22.45
CA ALA A 90 3.56 -20.73 21.42
C ALA A 90 5.08 -20.65 21.20
N GLU A 91 5.90 -21.32 22.01
CA GLU A 91 7.35 -21.27 21.87
C GLU A 91 7.81 -22.00 20.59
N VAL A 92 8.51 -21.28 19.72
CA VAL A 92 9.10 -21.85 18.50
C VAL A 92 10.57 -22.16 18.75
N LYS A 93 10.91 -23.45 18.73
CA LYS A 93 12.30 -23.90 18.92
C LYS A 93 13.16 -23.54 17.70
N ILE A 94 14.25 -22.81 17.94
CA ILE A 94 15.24 -22.50 16.89
C ILE A 94 15.88 -23.79 16.37
N LEU A 95 15.79 -23.98 15.06
CA LEU A 95 16.38 -25.10 14.34
C LEU A 95 17.84 -24.80 13.97
N PRO A 96 18.71 -25.81 14.03
CA PRO A 96 20.09 -25.64 13.60
C PRO A 96 20.16 -25.41 12.09
N PHE A 97 21.02 -24.48 11.69
CA PHE A 97 21.38 -24.22 10.30
C PHE A 97 22.86 -23.86 10.24
N ILE A 98 23.55 -24.33 9.20
CA ILE A 98 24.97 -24.07 8.95
C ILE A 98 25.09 -23.54 7.52
N ASN A 99 25.60 -22.33 7.37
CA ASN A 99 25.90 -21.77 6.06
C ASN A 99 27.11 -22.47 5.46
N ARG A 100 26.96 -23.05 4.27
CA ARG A 100 28.05 -23.71 3.55
C ARG A 100 28.61 -22.83 2.44
N LYS A 101 27.79 -21.96 1.84
CA LYS A 101 28.21 -21.00 0.79
C LYS A 101 27.10 -20.01 0.44
N GLN A 102 27.44 -18.73 0.30
CA GLN A 102 26.53 -17.72 -0.26
C GLN A 102 26.47 -17.86 -1.79
N THR A 103 25.36 -18.40 -2.32
CA THR A 103 25.18 -18.62 -3.77
C THR A 103 23.75 -18.39 -4.25
N GLY A 104 22.83 -18.06 -3.35
CA GLY A 104 21.42 -17.78 -3.63
C GLY A 104 21.25 -16.54 -4.51
N ILE A 105 22.08 -15.51 -4.30
CA ILE A 105 22.05 -14.28 -5.10
C ILE A 105 22.49 -14.54 -6.55
N ASN A 106 23.46 -15.43 -6.77
CA ASN A 106 23.97 -15.74 -8.12
C ASN A 106 22.93 -16.39 -9.04
N SER A 107 21.78 -16.85 -8.50
CA SER A 107 20.65 -17.36 -9.29
C SER A 107 19.63 -16.30 -9.67
N ILE A 108 19.78 -15.05 -9.20
CA ILE A 108 18.85 -13.98 -9.54
C ILE A 108 19.16 -13.50 -10.95
N THR A 109 18.20 -13.69 -11.85
CA THR A 109 18.20 -13.08 -13.18
C THR A 109 17.30 -11.86 -13.15
N PHE A 110 17.83 -10.71 -13.54
CA PHE A 110 17.02 -9.50 -13.73
C PHE A 110 16.40 -9.55 -15.13
N LEU A 111 15.09 -9.34 -15.21
CA LEU A 111 14.44 -9.06 -16.48
C LEU A 111 14.71 -7.61 -16.87
N SER A 112 14.87 -7.38 -18.17
CA SER A 112 14.96 -6.01 -18.66
C SER A 112 13.65 -5.28 -18.40
N ILE A 113 13.72 -4.02 -17.98
CA ILE A 113 12.53 -3.16 -17.88
C ILE A 113 11.80 -3.12 -19.22
N THR A 114 12.51 -3.13 -20.34
CA THR A 114 11.91 -3.14 -21.69
C THR A 114 11.10 -4.41 -21.95
N GLU A 115 11.54 -5.57 -21.45
CA GLU A 115 10.82 -6.84 -21.57
C GLU A 115 9.56 -6.83 -20.69
N LEU A 116 9.67 -6.33 -19.46
CA LEU A 116 8.53 -6.10 -18.56
C LEU A 116 7.51 -5.14 -19.18
N SER A 117 7.95 -4.00 -19.71
CA SER A 117 7.11 -3.01 -20.39
C SER A 117 6.47 -3.54 -21.68
N SER A 118 7.03 -4.57 -22.30
CA SER A 118 6.42 -5.23 -23.47
C SER A 118 5.31 -6.20 -23.06
N SER A 119 5.42 -6.79 -21.86
CA SER A 119 4.42 -7.68 -21.25
C SER A 119 3.30 -6.95 -20.51
N MET A 120 3.56 -5.74 -20.01
CA MET A 120 2.55 -4.81 -19.55
C MET A 120 1.94 -4.16 -20.79
N THR A 121 0.67 -4.45 -21.08
CA THR A 121 -0.03 -3.90 -22.24
C THR A 121 0.16 -2.38 -22.31
N ARG A 122 0.79 -1.89 -23.40
CA ARG A 122 1.00 -0.46 -23.71
C ARG A 122 -0.30 0.36 -23.81
N ASP A 123 -1.45 -0.32 -23.82
CA ASP A 123 -2.78 0.26 -24.00
C ASP A 123 -3.55 0.50 -22.69
N GLN A 124 -2.91 0.40 -21.53
CA GLN A 124 -3.56 0.85 -20.30
C GLN A 124 -3.51 2.38 -20.27
N PRO A 125 -4.66 3.09 -20.23
CA PRO A 125 -4.67 4.53 -20.12
C PRO A 125 -3.81 4.98 -18.92
N HIS A 126 -3.13 6.12 -19.06
CA HIS A 126 -2.28 6.70 -18.00
C HIS A 126 -3.05 6.87 -16.67
N PHE A 127 -4.38 6.92 -16.75
CA PHE A 127 -5.33 6.95 -15.63
C PHE A 127 -6.34 5.81 -15.74
N SER A 128 -6.67 5.17 -14.62
CA SER A 128 -7.94 4.45 -14.56
C SER A 128 -9.11 5.45 -14.60
N PRO A 129 -10.32 5.07 -15.02
CA PRO A 129 -11.48 5.97 -14.98
C PRO A 129 -11.67 6.65 -13.61
N GLY A 130 -11.43 5.92 -12.52
CA GLY A 130 -11.46 6.48 -11.17
C GLY A 130 -10.39 7.55 -10.91
N ASP A 131 -9.19 7.40 -11.48
CA ASP A 131 -8.14 8.41 -11.40
C ASP A 131 -8.48 9.65 -12.24
N THR A 132 -9.06 9.47 -13.43
CA THR A 132 -9.55 10.55 -14.30
C THR A 132 -10.60 11.39 -13.57
N LEU A 133 -11.61 10.75 -12.99
CA LEU A 133 -12.64 11.44 -12.20
C LEU A 133 -12.06 12.11 -10.95
N TRP A 134 -11.05 11.50 -10.33
CA TRP A 134 -10.36 12.13 -9.21
C TRP A 134 -9.64 13.42 -9.64
N ALA A 135 -8.95 13.42 -10.79
CA ALA A 135 -8.31 14.62 -11.33
C ALA A 135 -9.36 15.70 -11.69
N ALA A 136 -10.44 15.31 -12.38
CA ALA A 136 -11.52 16.20 -12.76
C ALA A 136 -12.22 16.87 -11.56
N GLY A 137 -12.42 16.13 -10.47
CA GLY A 137 -13.01 16.70 -9.24
C GLY A 137 -12.19 17.84 -8.64
N TRP A 138 -10.86 17.85 -8.81
CA TRP A 138 -10.03 18.97 -8.39
C TRP A 138 -10.18 20.19 -9.31
N MET A 139 -10.43 19.98 -10.61
CA MET A 139 -10.79 21.06 -11.54
C MET A 139 -12.10 21.73 -11.15
N ILE A 140 -13.12 20.92 -10.86
CA ILE A 140 -14.43 21.40 -10.42
C ILE A 140 -14.28 22.17 -9.11
N LYS A 141 -13.55 21.61 -8.13
CA LYS A 141 -13.29 22.29 -6.85
C LYS A 141 -12.55 23.63 -6.98
N ALA A 142 -11.67 23.76 -7.97
CA ALA A 142 -10.96 25.01 -8.22
C ALA A 142 -11.91 26.12 -8.69
N LYS A 143 -12.94 25.77 -9.48
CA LYS A 143 -13.96 26.72 -9.96
C LYS A 143 -15.11 26.92 -8.97
N ASP A 144 -15.56 25.87 -8.32
CA ASP A 144 -16.55 25.89 -7.25
C ASP A 144 -15.93 25.40 -5.92
N PRO A 145 -15.50 26.33 -5.04
CA PRO A 145 -14.95 25.98 -3.74
C PRO A 145 -15.89 25.21 -2.82
N LYS A 146 -17.22 25.23 -3.07
CA LYS A 146 -18.21 24.48 -2.28
C LYS A 146 -18.24 23.01 -2.65
N PHE A 147 -17.74 22.63 -3.82
CA PHE A 147 -17.69 21.23 -4.26
C PHE A 147 -16.83 20.39 -3.29
N GLN A 148 -17.44 19.33 -2.78
CA GLN A 148 -16.79 18.41 -1.84
C GLN A 148 -16.02 17.34 -2.61
N HIS A 149 -14.71 17.52 -2.68
CA HIS A 149 -13.81 16.51 -3.24
C HIS A 149 -12.75 16.08 -2.22
N SER A 150 -12.56 14.77 -2.10
CA SER A 150 -11.60 14.17 -1.16
C SER A 150 -10.28 13.84 -1.84
N ASN A 151 -9.22 13.68 -1.05
CA ASN A 151 -7.97 13.12 -1.55
C ASN A 151 -8.17 11.68 -2.06
N TRP A 152 -7.21 11.18 -2.85
CA TRP A 152 -7.32 9.97 -3.66
C TRP A 152 -7.87 8.74 -2.90
N ASN A 153 -7.34 8.44 -1.72
CA ASN A 153 -7.82 7.32 -0.89
C ASN A 153 -9.31 7.44 -0.52
N GLY A 154 -9.76 8.65 -0.17
CA GLY A 154 -11.16 8.90 0.18
C GLY A 154 -12.08 8.79 -1.04
N TRP A 155 -11.60 9.21 -2.20
CA TRP A 155 -12.31 9.10 -3.47
C TRP A 155 -12.45 7.64 -3.90
N MET A 156 -11.34 6.89 -3.92
CA MET A 156 -11.35 5.48 -4.27
C MET A 156 -12.26 4.66 -3.34
N LYS A 157 -12.22 4.93 -2.03
CA LYS A 157 -13.13 4.29 -1.07
C LYS A 157 -14.60 4.58 -1.37
N ARG A 158 -14.92 5.78 -1.87
CA ARG A 158 -16.29 6.20 -2.18
C ARG A 158 -16.81 5.51 -3.43
N ILE A 159 -16.06 5.53 -4.52
CA ILE A 159 -16.52 4.96 -5.80
C ILE A 159 -16.55 3.42 -5.79
N HIS A 160 -15.73 2.79 -4.95
CA HIS A 160 -15.69 1.33 -4.76
C HIS A 160 -16.50 0.87 -3.53
N VAL A 161 -17.47 1.66 -3.06
CA VAL A 161 -18.25 1.31 -1.85
C VAL A 161 -19.07 0.04 -2.03
N ASP A 162 -19.60 -0.16 -3.24
CA ASP A 162 -20.45 -1.29 -3.64
C ASP A 162 -19.67 -2.45 -4.30
N ASP A 163 -18.36 -2.27 -4.52
CA ASP A 163 -17.52 -3.36 -4.99
C ASP A 163 -17.47 -4.46 -3.93
N ALA A 164 -17.44 -5.72 -4.40
CA ALA A 164 -17.30 -6.87 -3.51
C ALA A 164 -16.06 -6.70 -2.62
N LYS A 165 -16.28 -6.54 -1.32
CA LYS A 165 -15.20 -6.36 -0.34
C LYS A 165 -14.43 -7.66 -0.19
N LEU A 166 -13.36 -7.80 -0.94
CA LEU A 166 -12.35 -8.81 -0.69
C LEU A 166 -11.62 -8.45 0.61
N SER A 167 -11.97 -9.16 1.68
CA SER A 167 -11.32 -8.96 2.97
C SER A 167 -10.11 -9.88 3.07
N THR A 168 -8.92 -9.28 3.11
CA THR A 168 -7.70 -9.99 3.47
C THR A 168 -7.70 -10.28 4.96
N GLN A 169 -7.54 -11.56 5.33
CA GLN A 169 -7.38 -11.97 6.72
C GLN A 169 -5.90 -11.89 7.12
N MET A 170 -5.62 -11.27 8.27
CA MET A 170 -4.29 -11.22 8.87
C MET A 170 -4.30 -11.99 10.19
N ASN A 171 -3.43 -12.98 10.31
CA ASN A 171 -3.25 -13.78 11.52
C ASN A 171 -1.83 -13.57 12.05
N PHE A 172 -1.71 -13.05 13.27
CA PHE A 172 -0.44 -12.96 13.97
C PHE A 172 -0.01 -14.36 14.41
N LEU A 173 1.21 -14.76 14.04
CA LEU A 173 1.79 -16.05 14.41
C LEU A 173 2.72 -15.88 15.62
N PRO A 174 3.09 -16.98 16.30
CA PRO A 174 4.02 -16.89 17.41
C PRO A 174 5.35 -16.24 17.02
N VAL A 175 5.89 -15.43 17.92
CA VAL A 175 7.19 -14.78 17.74
C VAL A 175 8.28 -15.84 17.87
N ILE A 176 9.25 -15.80 16.96
CA ILE A 176 10.44 -16.64 17.05
C ILE A 176 11.50 -15.84 17.81
N GLU A 177 11.79 -16.26 19.04
CA GLU A 177 12.77 -15.64 19.95
C GLU A 177 14.22 -15.90 19.50
N GLY A 178 14.56 -15.36 18.35
CA GLY A 178 15.91 -15.37 17.80
C GLY A 178 16.14 -14.11 16.99
N ASP A 179 17.40 -13.70 16.89
CA ASP A 179 17.81 -12.56 16.06
C ASP A 179 17.29 -12.76 14.62
N PRO A 180 16.45 -11.85 14.08
CA PRO A 180 15.94 -11.90 12.71
C PRO A 180 17.02 -12.01 11.64
N ASN A 181 18.20 -11.45 11.90
CA ASN A 181 19.35 -11.48 11.01
C ASN A 181 20.14 -12.79 11.10
N ASN A 182 19.86 -13.65 12.07
CA ASN A 182 20.50 -14.94 12.22
C ASN A 182 19.85 -15.96 11.28
N GLN A 183 20.68 -16.65 10.50
CA GLN A 183 20.22 -17.63 9.50
C GLN A 183 19.49 -18.82 10.12
N ARG A 184 19.79 -19.19 11.38
CA ARG A 184 19.05 -20.21 12.12
C ARG A 184 17.60 -19.78 12.36
N THR A 185 17.40 -18.52 12.71
CA THR A 185 16.07 -17.90 12.86
C THR A 185 15.33 -17.92 11.54
N ILE A 186 15.95 -17.44 10.45
CA ILE A 186 15.34 -17.40 9.11
C ILE A 186 14.96 -18.81 8.61
N PHE A 187 15.85 -19.79 8.81
CA PHE A 187 15.57 -21.18 8.48
C PHE A 187 14.40 -21.74 9.29
N THR A 188 14.34 -21.43 10.59
CA THR A 188 13.21 -21.77 11.47
C THR A 188 11.92 -21.15 10.95
N THR A 189 11.94 -19.87 10.54
CA THR A 189 10.80 -19.20 9.92
C THR A 189 10.29 -19.94 8.70
N PHE A 190 11.17 -20.40 7.80
CA PHE A 190 10.75 -21.19 6.65
C PHE A 190 10.06 -22.49 7.05
N LYS A 191 10.62 -23.22 8.02
CA LYS A 191 10.03 -24.48 8.48
C LYS A 191 8.66 -24.28 9.11
N GLU A 192 8.47 -23.22 9.90
CA GLU A 192 7.15 -22.89 10.43
C GLU A 192 6.15 -22.49 9.35
N CYS A 193 6.55 -21.63 8.39
CA CYS A 193 5.69 -21.25 7.27
C CYS A 193 5.29 -22.47 6.42
N MET A 194 6.22 -23.38 6.15
CA MET A 194 5.95 -24.63 5.42
C MET A 194 4.98 -25.52 6.20
N ARG A 195 5.22 -25.72 7.51
CA ARG A 195 4.32 -26.50 8.38
C ARG A 195 2.90 -25.95 8.36
N LEU A 196 2.75 -24.63 8.36
CA LEU A 196 1.45 -23.94 8.31
C LEU A 196 0.81 -23.88 6.91
N SER A 197 1.58 -24.18 5.87
CA SER A 197 1.11 -24.25 4.47
C SER A 197 0.70 -25.67 4.06
N GLY A 198 1.20 -26.69 4.75
CA GLY A 198 1.02 -28.09 4.36
C GLY A 198 1.68 -28.33 3.00
N ASP A 199 0.95 -28.93 2.07
CA ASP A 199 1.44 -29.24 0.71
C ASP A 199 1.33 -28.05 -0.27
N LYS A 200 0.85 -26.89 0.19
CA LYS A 200 0.70 -25.70 -0.66
C LYS A 200 2.03 -24.96 -0.83
N VAL A 201 2.16 -24.26 -1.95
CA VAL A 201 3.30 -23.36 -2.20
C VAL A 201 3.42 -22.35 -1.07
N THR A 202 4.60 -22.28 -0.44
CA THR A 202 4.88 -21.37 0.67
C THR A 202 5.55 -20.12 0.13
N ILE A 203 4.92 -18.95 0.32
CA ILE A 203 5.50 -17.64 -0.05
C ILE A 203 5.80 -16.87 1.22
N VAL A 204 7.04 -16.43 1.41
CA VAL A 204 7.44 -15.66 2.61
C VAL A 204 8.10 -14.37 2.17
N THR A 205 7.55 -13.23 2.62
CA THR A 205 8.08 -11.90 2.33
C THR A 205 9.01 -11.45 3.45
N PHE A 206 10.17 -10.92 3.07
CA PHE A 206 11.18 -10.38 4.00
C PHE A 206 11.69 -9.01 3.51
N ASP A 207 12.25 -8.21 4.42
CA ASP A 207 13.04 -7.04 4.04
C ASP A 207 14.32 -7.44 3.25
N LEU A 208 15.02 -6.47 2.67
CA LEU A 208 16.18 -6.76 1.81
C LEU A 208 17.30 -7.54 2.54
N PRO A 209 17.78 -7.11 3.73
CA PRO A 209 18.83 -7.85 4.43
C PRO A 209 18.48 -9.30 4.78
N ILE A 210 17.25 -9.55 5.24
CA ILE A 210 16.81 -10.90 5.58
C ILE A 210 16.56 -11.71 4.30
N TRP A 211 15.96 -11.10 3.27
CA TRP A 211 15.69 -11.75 1.99
C TRP A 211 16.95 -12.30 1.32
N LEU A 212 18.07 -11.55 1.35
CA LEU A 212 19.35 -12.02 0.78
C LEU A 212 19.80 -13.34 1.43
N LYS A 213 19.72 -13.42 2.77
CA LYS A 213 20.05 -14.64 3.53
C LYS A 213 19.03 -15.75 3.29
N ALA A 214 17.75 -15.38 3.16
CA ALA A 214 16.66 -16.29 2.89
C ALA A 214 16.83 -17.00 1.53
N MET A 215 17.31 -16.28 0.50
CA MET A 215 17.64 -16.85 -0.82
C MET A 215 18.76 -17.88 -0.74
N ASP A 216 19.81 -17.61 0.05
CA ASP A 216 20.90 -18.57 0.29
C ASP A 216 20.39 -19.85 0.96
N ILE A 217 19.60 -19.70 2.03
CA ILE A 217 19.03 -20.83 2.78
C ILE A 217 18.12 -21.68 1.89
N MET A 218 17.20 -21.04 1.15
CA MET A 218 16.27 -21.71 0.24
C MET A 218 17.03 -22.59 -0.76
N LYS A 219 18.09 -22.04 -1.38
CA LYS A 219 18.88 -22.75 -2.38
C LYS A 219 19.74 -23.85 -1.77
N GLN A 220 20.40 -23.57 -0.65
CA GLN A 220 21.28 -24.53 0.02
C GLN A 220 20.51 -25.78 0.48
N GLU A 221 19.32 -25.57 1.05
CA GLU A 221 18.50 -26.64 1.63
C GLU A 221 17.43 -27.16 0.65
N ASN A 222 17.43 -26.67 -0.59
CA ASN A 222 16.46 -27.01 -1.65
C ASN A 222 15.00 -26.96 -1.15
N LEU A 223 14.64 -25.86 -0.47
CA LEU A 223 13.32 -25.72 0.14
C LEU A 223 12.27 -25.32 -0.92
N PRO A 224 11.07 -25.92 -0.90
CA PRO A 224 9.96 -25.55 -1.80
C PRO A 224 9.25 -24.28 -1.31
N VAL A 225 10.02 -23.21 -1.10
CA VAL A 225 9.56 -21.91 -0.61
C VAL A 225 9.92 -20.85 -1.65
N ILE A 226 9.08 -19.82 -1.77
CA ILE A 226 9.33 -18.64 -2.59
C ILE A 226 9.59 -17.44 -1.66
N PRO A 227 10.87 -17.06 -1.44
CA PRO A 227 11.22 -15.84 -0.72
C PRO A 227 10.91 -14.63 -1.59
N ARG A 228 10.00 -13.77 -1.12
CA ARG A 228 9.62 -12.53 -1.79
C ARG A 228 10.34 -11.34 -1.14
N LEU A 229 10.89 -10.45 -1.96
CA LEU A 229 11.45 -9.19 -1.47
C LEU A 229 10.32 -8.22 -1.09
N GLY A 230 10.40 -7.66 0.11
CA GLY A 230 9.47 -6.67 0.62
C GLY A 230 9.54 -5.36 -0.17
N GLY A 231 8.38 -4.88 -0.63
CA GLY A 231 8.29 -3.69 -1.48
C GLY A 231 8.34 -2.35 -0.75
N PHE A 232 8.26 -2.33 0.58
CA PHE A 232 8.16 -1.08 1.34
C PHE A 232 9.43 -0.22 1.25
N HIS A 233 10.59 -0.82 1.55
CA HIS A 233 11.87 -0.12 1.42
C HIS A 233 12.19 0.24 -0.03
N LEU A 234 11.84 -0.63 -0.99
CA LEU A 234 11.95 -0.32 -2.41
C LEU A 234 11.16 0.96 -2.75
N LEU A 235 9.93 1.07 -2.28
CA LEU A 235 9.09 2.24 -2.53
C LEU A 235 9.62 3.50 -1.84
N LYS A 236 10.16 3.38 -0.61
CA LYS A 236 10.84 4.50 0.07
C LYS A 236 12.07 4.96 -0.71
N SER A 237 12.91 4.03 -1.13
CA SER A 237 14.09 4.32 -1.97
C SER A 237 13.69 4.96 -3.29
N TYR A 238 12.62 4.46 -3.92
CA TYR A 238 12.10 5.05 -5.15
C TYR A 238 11.67 6.52 -4.96
N LEU A 239 10.91 6.82 -3.91
CA LEU A 239 10.55 8.22 -3.58
C LEU A 239 11.78 9.08 -3.29
N GLY A 240 12.78 8.52 -2.60
CA GLY A 240 14.06 9.18 -2.37
C GLY A 240 14.82 9.50 -3.67
N SER A 241 14.87 8.54 -4.59
CA SER A 241 15.47 8.74 -5.92
C SER A 241 14.72 9.78 -6.73
N LEU A 242 13.38 9.80 -6.67
CA LEU A 242 12.59 10.84 -7.32
C LEU A 242 12.94 12.22 -6.78
N GLY A 243 12.97 12.40 -5.45
CA GLY A 243 13.35 13.66 -4.82
C GLY A 243 14.75 14.14 -5.23
N ASN A 244 15.70 13.22 -5.42
CA ASN A 244 17.03 13.54 -5.93
C ASN A 244 17.02 13.96 -7.41
N ILE A 245 16.29 13.27 -8.28
CA ILE A 245 16.24 13.57 -9.72
C ILE A 245 15.61 14.94 -9.97
N VAL A 246 14.60 15.29 -9.18
CA VAL A 246 13.84 16.55 -9.31
C VAL A 246 14.31 17.59 -8.29
N ALA A 247 15.50 17.42 -7.73
CA ALA A 247 16.13 18.45 -6.91
C ALA A 247 16.20 19.76 -7.69
N ASP A 248 16.03 20.88 -6.99
CA ASP A 248 16.06 22.24 -7.56
C ASP A 248 15.00 22.53 -8.64
N SER A 249 13.99 21.66 -8.81
CA SER A 249 12.88 21.87 -9.77
C SER A 249 11.76 22.78 -9.26
N GLY A 250 11.81 23.20 -7.98
CA GLY A 250 10.68 23.81 -7.27
C GLY A 250 9.89 22.84 -6.39
N LEU A 251 10.20 21.53 -6.42
CA LEU A 251 9.45 20.53 -5.65
C LEU A 251 9.57 20.73 -4.14
N LEU A 252 10.75 21.10 -3.65
CA LEU A 252 10.98 21.34 -2.22
C LEU A 252 10.11 22.50 -1.71
N GLU A 253 10.00 23.56 -2.50
CA GLU A 253 9.21 24.75 -2.23
C GLU A 253 7.72 24.40 -2.17
N LEU A 254 7.22 23.58 -3.10
CA LEU A 254 5.85 23.07 -3.06
C LEU A 254 5.58 22.22 -1.81
N ILE A 255 6.52 21.36 -1.43
CA ILE A 255 6.40 20.55 -0.21
C ILE A 255 6.41 21.45 1.03
N HIS A 256 7.19 22.52 1.06
CA HIS A 256 7.18 23.49 2.15
C HIS A 256 5.85 24.24 2.30
N LEU A 257 5.09 24.43 1.22
CA LEU A 257 3.73 24.99 1.32
C LEU A 257 2.76 24.04 2.05
N ILE A 258 2.95 22.73 1.87
CA ILE A 258 2.14 21.69 2.51
C ILE A 258 2.60 21.44 3.95
N TYR A 259 3.91 21.45 4.16
CA TYR A 259 4.57 21.19 5.45
C TYR A 259 5.55 22.32 5.80
N PRO A 260 5.05 23.48 6.27
CA PRO A 260 5.89 24.64 6.57
C PRO A 260 6.93 24.36 7.67
N GLY A 261 8.12 24.96 7.52
CA GLY A 261 9.07 25.15 8.62
C GLY A 261 9.63 23.88 9.27
N SER A 262 9.86 22.80 8.52
CA SER A 262 10.32 21.54 9.11
C SER A 262 11.35 20.78 8.28
N THR A 263 12.20 20.01 8.97
CA THR A 263 13.06 18.96 8.38
C THR A 263 12.23 17.89 7.66
N THR A 264 10.90 17.86 7.87
CA THR A 264 9.97 16.93 7.21
C THR A 264 10.04 17.03 5.70
N ALA A 265 10.19 18.23 5.12
CA ALA A 265 10.24 18.37 3.67
C ALA A 265 11.47 17.67 3.07
N SER A 266 12.64 17.84 3.70
CA SER A 266 13.85 17.09 3.36
C SER A 266 13.68 15.59 3.56
N HIS A 267 12.99 15.16 4.64
CA HIS A 267 12.67 13.75 4.88
C HIS A 267 11.63 13.17 3.91
N ILE A 268 10.79 14.00 3.30
CA ILE A 268 9.89 13.58 2.23
C ILE A 268 10.70 13.33 0.96
N LEU A 269 11.58 14.26 0.59
CA LEU A 269 12.40 14.16 -0.62
C LEU A 269 13.40 12.99 -0.58
N ASN A 270 13.90 12.62 0.60
CA ASN A 270 14.79 11.47 0.74
C ASN A 270 14.05 10.14 1.03
N GLY A 271 12.71 10.13 0.99
CA GLY A 271 11.89 8.95 1.25
C GLY A 271 11.84 8.48 2.72
N GLY A 272 12.37 9.27 3.65
CA GLY A 272 12.38 8.98 5.10
C GLY A 272 10.99 9.00 5.73
N CYS A 273 10.13 9.95 5.33
CA CYS A 273 8.74 10.08 5.82
C CYS A 273 7.72 9.58 4.78
N PHE A 274 7.62 8.26 4.61
CA PHE A 274 6.82 7.64 3.55
C PHE A 274 5.36 8.11 3.48
N ASP A 275 4.64 8.09 4.60
CA ASP A 275 3.22 8.47 4.69
C ASP A 275 2.99 9.94 4.27
N LYS A 276 3.84 10.84 4.78
CA LYS A 276 3.81 12.26 4.44
C LYS A 276 4.25 12.48 3.00
N ALA A 277 5.20 11.70 2.49
CA ALA A 277 5.65 11.77 1.11
C ALA A 277 4.51 11.41 0.16
N ILE A 278 3.80 10.30 0.38
CA ILE A 278 2.63 9.94 -0.43
C ILE A 278 1.59 11.07 -0.39
N ARG A 279 1.27 11.60 0.80
CA ARG A 279 0.30 12.70 0.91
C ARG A 279 0.75 13.96 0.17
N ALA A 280 2.01 14.36 0.30
CA ALA A 280 2.54 15.54 -0.37
C ALA A 280 2.43 15.40 -1.90
N HIS A 281 2.89 14.26 -2.43
CA HIS A 281 2.85 14.00 -3.88
C HIS A 281 1.42 13.95 -4.41
N LEU A 282 0.46 13.35 -3.70
CA LEU A 282 -0.96 13.39 -4.10
C LEU A 282 -1.53 14.81 -4.19
N LEU A 283 -1.13 15.70 -3.27
CA LEU A 283 -1.58 17.11 -3.28
C LEU A 283 -0.92 17.90 -4.41
N ILE A 284 0.37 17.64 -4.66
CA ILE A 284 1.12 18.25 -5.76
C ILE A 284 0.52 17.81 -7.09
N ASP A 285 0.22 16.53 -7.27
CA ASP A 285 -0.48 16.02 -8.45
C ASP A 285 -1.82 16.74 -8.65
N ALA A 286 -2.63 16.86 -7.59
CA ALA A 286 -3.91 17.59 -7.63
C ALA A 286 -3.76 19.07 -8.03
N ALA A 287 -2.72 19.75 -7.56
CA ALA A 287 -2.44 21.13 -7.92
C ALA A 287 -1.95 21.26 -9.36
N ILE A 288 -1.15 20.30 -9.83
CA ILE A 288 -0.69 20.26 -11.21
C ILE A 288 -1.85 20.05 -12.17
N TYR A 289 -2.79 19.11 -11.90
CA TYR A 289 -3.99 18.96 -12.72
C TYR A 289 -4.75 20.27 -12.83
N GLN A 290 -4.99 20.94 -11.70
CA GLN A 290 -5.64 22.25 -11.65
C GLN A 290 -4.95 23.30 -12.49
N HIS A 291 -3.62 23.35 -12.44
CA HIS A 291 -2.84 24.33 -13.17
C HIS A 291 -2.83 24.06 -14.68
N ILE A 292 -2.54 22.82 -15.07
CA ILE A 292 -2.40 22.39 -16.47
C ILE A 292 -3.75 22.47 -17.20
N MET A 293 -4.82 22.02 -16.57
CA MET A 293 -6.13 21.88 -17.22
C MET A 293 -7.07 23.07 -16.98
N LYS A 294 -6.59 24.15 -16.33
CA LYS A 294 -7.40 25.30 -15.90
C LYS A 294 -8.32 25.87 -17.00
N HIS A 295 -7.83 25.88 -18.23
CA HIS A 295 -8.50 26.45 -19.39
C HIS A 295 -8.94 25.40 -20.41
N ALA A 296 -8.84 24.12 -20.06
CA ALA A 296 -9.10 23.03 -20.98
C ALA A 296 -10.60 22.66 -21.09
N PHE A 297 -11.46 23.15 -20.18
CA PHE A 297 -12.88 22.78 -20.13
C PHE A 297 -13.81 23.98 -19.91
N THR A 298 -14.97 23.93 -20.57
CA THR A 298 -16.07 24.89 -20.41
C THR A 298 -16.84 24.64 -19.09
N GLU A 299 -17.67 25.59 -18.68
CA GLU A 299 -18.55 25.39 -17.50
C GLU A 299 -19.58 24.28 -17.74
N GLU A 300 -20.07 24.13 -18.98
CA GLU A 300 -21.01 23.08 -19.38
C GLU A 300 -20.37 21.70 -19.25
N GLU A 301 -19.17 21.51 -19.81
CA GLU A 301 -18.41 20.26 -19.73
C GLU A 301 -18.09 19.87 -18.27
N LEU A 302 -17.76 20.85 -17.43
CA LEU A 302 -17.52 20.60 -16.00
C LEU A 302 -18.82 20.25 -15.26
N GLY A 303 -19.96 20.82 -15.66
CA GLY A 303 -21.29 20.46 -15.14
C GLY A 303 -21.69 19.04 -15.52
N GLU A 304 -21.43 18.62 -16.76
CA GLU A 304 -21.62 17.24 -17.21
C GLU A 304 -20.74 16.26 -16.43
N MET A 305 -19.45 16.60 -16.28
CA MET A 305 -18.50 15.80 -15.51
C MET A 305 -18.92 15.68 -14.04
N MET A 306 -19.36 16.78 -13.42
CA MET A 306 -19.84 16.78 -12.03
C MET A 306 -21.04 15.84 -11.85
N THR A 307 -22.01 15.91 -12.76
CA THR A 307 -23.19 15.03 -12.76
C THR A 307 -22.80 13.56 -12.91
N PHE A 308 -21.86 13.28 -13.82
CA PHE A 308 -21.32 11.94 -14.00
C PHE A 308 -20.61 11.43 -12.74
N MET A 309 -19.74 12.23 -12.14
CA MET A 309 -19.03 11.92 -10.91
C MET A 309 -19.97 11.61 -9.75
N GLU A 310 -21.05 12.39 -9.57
CA GLU A 310 -22.04 12.14 -8.52
C GLU A 310 -22.76 10.81 -8.72
N ASN A 311 -23.10 10.46 -9.96
CA ASN A 311 -23.74 9.19 -10.25
C ASN A 311 -22.80 7.99 -9.96
N VAL A 312 -21.51 8.11 -10.29
CA VAL A 312 -20.50 7.09 -9.94
C VAL A 312 -20.35 7.00 -8.41
N ALA A 313 -20.21 8.14 -7.74
CA ALA A 313 -20.00 8.21 -6.29
C ALA A 313 -21.19 7.70 -5.47
N ASN A 314 -22.42 7.82 -6.00
CA ASN A 314 -23.65 7.35 -5.35
C ASN A 314 -23.97 5.88 -5.67
N GLY A 315 -23.05 5.13 -6.29
CA GLY A 315 -23.26 3.72 -6.63
C GLY A 315 -24.26 3.50 -7.77
N LYS A 316 -24.77 4.57 -8.40
CA LYS A 316 -25.70 4.46 -9.55
C LYS A 316 -24.97 3.96 -10.79
N MET A 317 -23.65 4.15 -10.85
CA MET A 317 -22.74 3.62 -11.86
C MET A 317 -21.52 3.03 -11.16
N GLY A 318 -21.12 1.80 -11.51
CA GLY A 318 -19.92 1.18 -10.92
C GLY A 318 -18.64 1.94 -11.27
N ALA A 319 -17.59 1.84 -10.43
CA ALA A 319 -16.34 2.60 -10.52
C ALA A 319 -15.53 2.51 -11.84
N ARG A 320 -15.90 1.59 -12.73
CA ARG A 320 -15.24 1.34 -14.02
C ARG A 320 -16.04 1.87 -15.22
N HIS A 321 -17.23 2.45 -14.99
CA HIS A 321 -18.00 3.05 -16.07
C HIS A 321 -17.27 4.27 -16.63
N THR A 322 -17.33 4.41 -17.95
CA THR A 322 -16.83 5.57 -18.68
C THR A 322 -18.00 6.24 -19.41
N ALA A 323 -17.82 7.51 -19.75
CA ALA A 323 -18.77 8.30 -20.53
C ALA A 323 -18.00 9.18 -21.53
N PRO A 324 -18.65 9.69 -22.59
CA PRO A 324 -17.97 10.54 -23.57
C PRO A 324 -17.18 11.70 -22.95
N ILE A 325 -17.72 12.34 -21.91
CA ILE A 325 -17.04 13.43 -21.20
C ILE A 325 -15.74 12.99 -20.51
N VAL A 326 -15.64 11.73 -20.08
CA VAL A 326 -14.43 11.14 -19.49
C VAL A 326 -13.37 10.93 -20.58
N THR A 327 -13.76 10.41 -21.73
CA THR A 327 -12.85 10.26 -22.89
C THR A 327 -12.34 11.61 -23.39
N VAL A 328 -13.22 12.61 -23.52
CA VAL A 328 -12.81 13.98 -23.88
C VAL A 328 -11.82 14.54 -22.86
N PHE A 329 -12.03 14.25 -21.56
CA PHE A 329 -11.09 14.67 -20.52
C PHE A 329 -9.72 14.03 -20.70
N GLU A 330 -9.67 12.71 -20.91
CA GLU A 330 -8.44 11.95 -21.11
C GLU A 330 -7.68 12.44 -22.34
N GLU A 331 -8.35 12.62 -23.48
CA GLU A 331 -7.74 13.10 -24.71
C GLU A 331 -7.14 14.50 -24.56
N ARG A 332 -7.89 15.45 -23.98
CA ARG A 332 -7.38 16.81 -23.75
C ARG A 332 -6.25 16.83 -22.73
N PHE A 333 -6.31 15.96 -21.73
CA PHE A 333 -5.23 15.82 -20.77
C PHE A 333 -3.96 15.37 -21.48
N GLU A 334 -4.01 14.28 -22.25
CA GLU A 334 -2.87 13.76 -22.99
C GLU A 334 -2.30 14.78 -23.98
N GLU A 335 -3.15 15.48 -24.72
CA GLU A 335 -2.70 16.54 -25.65
C GLU A 335 -2.00 17.68 -24.91
N THR A 336 -2.61 18.17 -23.83
CA THR A 336 -2.04 19.26 -23.03
C THR A 336 -0.72 18.85 -22.39
N TYR A 337 -0.66 17.62 -21.88
CA TYR A 337 0.51 17.03 -21.26
C TYR A 337 1.67 16.89 -22.25
N LYS A 338 1.40 16.35 -23.44
CA LYS A 338 2.38 16.23 -24.53
C LYS A 338 2.92 17.60 -24.95
N ARG A 339 2.02 18.57 -25.17
CA ARG A 339 2.41 19.95 -25.53
C ARG A 339 3.28 20.60 -24.46
N LEU A 340 2.98 20.39 -23.18
CA LEU A 340 3.81 20.90 -22.08
C LEU A 340 5.19 20.24 -22.06
N ALA A 341 5.26 18.92 -22.24
CA ALA A 341 6.53 18.21 -22.29
C ALA A 341 7.43 18.68 -23.46
N GLU A 342 6.84 19.04 -24.60
CA GLU A 342 7.56 19.58 -25.76
C GLU A 342 7.98 21.06 -25.58
N GLY A 343 7.32 21.79 -24.67
CA GLY A 343 7.51 23.23 -24.47
C GLY A 343 8.80 23.65 -23.76
N GLY A 344 9.59 22.72 -23.22
CA GLY A 344 10.89 23.00 -22.61
C GLY A 344 11.35 21.96 -21.60
N ARG A 345 12.62 22.05 -21.16
CA ARG A 345 13.23 21.06 -20.26
C ARG A 345 12.55 20.96 -18.89
N THR A 346 12.22 22.10 -18.27
CA THR A 346 11.58 22.12 -16.94
C THR A 346 10.15 21.57 -16.97
N PRO A 347 9.27 21.98 -17.89
CA PRO A 347 7.97 21.33 -18.10
C PRO A 347 8.08 19.83 -18.39
N ALA A 348 9.04 19.40 -19.21
CA ALA A 348 9.29 17.98 -19.49
C ALA A 348 9.67 17.18 -18.25
N LEU A 349 10.49 17.76 -17.37
CA LEU A 349 10.86 17.15 -16.09
C LEU A 349 9.64 16.99 -15.17
N TRP A 350 8.80 18.02 -15.08
CA TRP A 350 7.56 17.98 -14.29
C TRP A 350 6.55 16.96 -14.83
N CYS A 351 6.39 16.87 -16.15
CA CYS A 351 5.61 15.80 -16.77
C CYS A 351 6.19 14.44 -16.38
N SER A 352 7.48 14.20 -16.61
CA SER A 352 8.13 12.94 -16.22
C SER A 352 7.91 12.58 -14.74
N THR A 353 7.92 13.59 -13.86
CA THR A 353 7.64 13.43 -12.43
C THR A 353 6.24 12.93 -12.16
N ILE A 354 5.22 13.49 -12.81
CA ILE A 354 3.83 13.03 -12.69
C ILE A 354 3.70 11.58 -13.14
N THR A 355 4.29 11.21 -14.28
CA THR A 355 4.32 9.81 -14.76
C THR A 355 4.94 8.87 -13.73
N TRP A 356 6.04 9.28 -13.10
CA TRP A 356 6.73 8.51 -12.07
C TRP A 356 5.91 8.38 -10.78
N LEU A 357 5.27 9.46 -10.33
CA LEU A 357 4.39 9.44 -9.17
C LEU A 357 3.18 8.53 -9.42
N MET A 358 2.61 8.56 -10.61
CA MET A 358 1.54 7.64 -11.02
C MET A 358 2.02 6.18 -11.03
N SER A 359 3.23 5.92 -11.52
CA SER A 359 3.86 4.60 -11.47
C SER A 359 4.07 4.11 -10.02
N SER A 360 4.43 5.02 -9.11
CA SER A 360 4.56 4.74 -7.67
C SER A 360 3.24 4.28 -7.04
N ARG A 361 2.11 4.86 -7.48
CA ARG A 361 0.77 4.45 -7.03
C ARG A 361 0.46 3.04 -7.50
N SER A 362 0.76 2.72 -8.77
CA SER A 362 0.60 1.38 -9.32
C SER A 362 1.51 0.36 -8.62
N LEU A 363 2.76 0.72 -8.32
CA LEU A 363 3.68 -0.10 -7.51
C LEU A 363 3.15 -0.30 -6.08
N SER A 364 2.50 0.70 -5.48
CA SER A 364 1.89 0.57 -4.16
C SER A 364 0.66 -0.36 -4.17
N LYS A 365 -0.12 -0.37 -5.27
CA LYS A 365 -1.23 -1.30 -5.51
C LYS A 365 -0.71 -2.74 -5.67
N LEU A 366 0.33 -2.95 -6.48
CA LEU A 366 0.98 -4.25 -6.70
C LEU A 366 1.61 -4.84 -5.42
N ASN A 367 2.06 -3.97 -4.51
CA ASN A 367 2.64 -4.37 -3.23
C ASN A 367 1.61 -4.47 -2.08
N GLY A 368 0.32 -4.24 -2.32
CA GLY A 368 -0.72 -4.39 -1.29
C GLY A 368 -0.62 -3.40 -0.11
N LEU A 369 0.12 -2.30 -0.28
CA LEU A 369 0.40 -1.32 0.79
C LEU A 369 -0.74 -0.32 1.01
N GLN A 370 -1.71 -0.23 0.11
CA GLN A 370 -2.83 0.72 0.22
C GLN A 370 -3.92 0.27 1.21
N THR A 371 -4.05 -1.03 1.50
CA THR A 371 -5.09 -1.57 2.39
C THR A 371 -4.82 -1.32 3.88
N THR A 372 -3.59 -1.00 4.29
CA THR A 372 -3.21 -0.80 5.70
C THR A 372 -3.29 0.64 6.19
N MET A 373 -3.40 1.64 5.29
CA MET A 373 -3.48 3.06 5.69
C MET A 373 -4.89 3.55 6.06
N GLY A 374 -5.90 2.66 6.01
CA GLY A 374 -7.30 3.00 6.27
C GLY A 374 -7.74 3.04 7.75
N THR A 375 -6.87 2.73 8.71
CA THR A 375 -7.26 2.54 10.13
C THR A 375 -6.79 3.63 11.09
N CYS A 376 -6.31 4.79 10.63
CA CYS A 376 -5.99 5.92 11.51
C CYS A 376 -7.06 7.03 11.38
N PRO A 377 -8.02 7.14 12.34
CA PRO A 377 -9.12 8.12 12.26
C PRO A 377 -8.65 9.58 12.31
N ALA A 378 -7.41 9.84 12.73
CA ALA A 378 -6.85 11.18 12.86
C ALA A 378 -6.46 11.85 11.53
N LEU A 379 -6.50 11.14 10.40
CA LEU A 379 -6.09 11.67 9.09
C LEU A 379 -7.25 12.11 8.17
N LEU A 380 -8.51 11.95 8.62
CA LEU A 380 -9.70 12.15 7.78
C LEU A 380 -10.37 13.54 7.90
N SER A 381 -9.87 14.46 8.75
CA SER A 381 -10.58 15.73 9.05
C SER A 381 -9.96 17.01 8.47
N GLY A 382 -8.87 16.94 7.69
CA GLY A 382 -8.24 18.13 7.13
C GLY A 382 -8.93 18.63 5.85
N CYS A 383 -10.00 19.41 5.98
CA CYS A 383 -10.57 20.18 4.86
C CYS A 383 -9.66 21.39 4.58
N TRP A 384 -8.92 21.38 3.47
CA TRP A 384 -8.09 22.53 3.05
C TRP A 384 -8.94 23.53 2.27
N THR A 385 -8.74 24.82 2.52
CA THR A 385 -9.51 25.92 1.88
C THR A 385 -8.95 26.25 0.50
N SER A 386 -9.77 26.82 -0.38
CA SER A 386 -9.36 27.27 -1.73
C SER A 386 -8.24 28.33 -1.73
N SER A 387 -7.92 28.92 -0.58
CA SER A 387 -6.80 29.84 -0.39
C SER A 387 -5.44 29.14 -0.26
N GLN A 388 -5.40 27.92 0.29
CA GLN A 388 -4.14 27.16 0.47
C GLN A 388 -3.70 26.50 -0.84
N LEU A 389 -4.66 26.07 -1.68
CA LEU A 389 -4.40 25.62 -3.06
C LEU A 389 -4.00 26.79 -3.98
N ARG A 390 -4.58 27.99 -3.80
CA ARG A 390 -4.15 29.19 -4.50
C ARG A 390 -2.70 29.58 -4.20
N GLY A 391 -2.23 29.42 -2.96
CA GLY A 391 -0.82 29.66 -2.63
C GLY A 391 0.19 28.75 -3.36
N ILE A 392 -0.23 27.55 -3.79
CA ILE A 392 0.54 26.64 -4.65
C ILE A 392 0.52 27.09 -6.11
N ILE A 393 -0.60 27.67 -6.56
CA ILE A 393 -0.86 28.06 -7.96
C ILE A 393 -0.30 29.47 -8.27
N ASP A 394 -0.30 30.38 -7.30
CA ASP A 394 0.00 31.81 -7.45
C ASP A 394 1.44 32.16 -7.03
N MET A 395 2.37 31.20 -7.04
CA MET A 395 3.80 31.51 -6.90
C MET A 395 4.18 32.60 -7.92
N PRO A 396 4.82 33.70 -7.49
CA PRO A 396 5.38 34.68 -8.41
C PRO A 396 6.29 33.94 -9.38
N ARG A 397 6.13 34.21 -10.68
CA ARG A 397 7.11 33.82 -11.70
C ARG A 397 8.50 34.00 -11.09
N VAL A 398 9.25 32.91 -10.91
CA VAL A 398 10.70 32.97 -10.71
C VAL A 398 11.25 33.57 -12.00
N HIS A 399 11.29 34.90 -12.03
CA HIS A 399 11.94 35.66 -13.09
C HIS A 399 13.42 35.37 -12.97
N GLY A 400 13.89 34.44 -13.79
CA GLY A 400 15.31 34.13 -13.90
C GLY A 400 15.60 32.71 -14.34
N CYS A 401 14.92 32.20 -15.37
CA CYS A 401 15.40 31.06 -16.20
C CYS A 401 14.50 30.82 -17.43
N ILE A 402 13.92 31.89 -17.99
CA ILE A 402 13.30 31.87 -19.31
C ILE A 402 13.96 33.04 -20.05
N VAL A 403 14.61 32.72 -21.17
CA VAL A 403 15.51 33.55 -21.99
C VAL A 403 16.99 33.53 -21.55
N SER A 404 17.65 32.39 -21.78
CA SER A 404 18.82 32.31 -22.66
C SER A 404 18.99 30.90 -23.23
#